data_AF-A0A9X2ED19-F1
#
_entry.id   AF-A0A9X2ED19-F1
#
_cell.length_a   1.000
_cell.length_b   1.000
_cell.length_c   1.000
_cell.angle_alpha   90.00
_cell.angle_beta   90.00
_cell.angle_gamma   90.00
#
_symmetry.space_group_name_H-M   'P 1'
#
loop_
_entity.id
_entity.type
_entity.pdbx_description
1 polymer ?
#
loop_
_entity_poly.entity_id
_entity_poly.type
_entity_poly.pdbx_seq_one_letter_code
_entity_poly.pdbx_strand_id
1 'polypeptide(L)'
;MSDPYPSTSDAGDTRLHAEAERHRQLLRRPVDEYRRRVAQRAHHLDPAAAAVLTDQAERLIADLLIDPTRHRALNIDAYRAIRDGLPVRYDARHHQFVARTSRREIHIHPNGPERRLGIIARLATAGVDLDQILTVAAVVITHPGSPGEASDPPSREGEPERYFA
;
A
#
# COMPACT_ATOMS: atom_id res chain seq x y z
N MET A 1 30.25 -28.94 20.89
CA MET A 1 30.14 -27.53 20.46
C MET A 1 28.92 -27.47 19.57
N SER A 2 27.81 -26.93 20.07
CA SER A 2 26.54 -26.86 19.33
C SER A 2 26.50 -25.53 18.59
N ASP A 3 26.38 -25.58 17.27
CA ASP A 3 26.14 -24.40 16.45
C ASP A 3 24.80 -23.75 16.82
N PRO A 4 24.74 -22.41 16.97
CA PRO A 4 23.46 -21.73 17.08
C PRO A 4 22.84 -21.66 15.69
N TYR A 5 21.85 -22.52 15.42
CA TYR A 5 21.00 -22.33 14.26
C TYR A 5 20.33 -20.95 14.36
N PRO A 6 20.45 -20.07 13.37
CA PRO A 6 19.73 -18.81 13.37
C PRO A 6 18.23 -19.13 13.42
N SER A 7 17.57 -18.68 14.48
CA SER A 7 16.14 -18.82 14.65
C SER A 7 15.44 -18.18 13.45
N THR A 8 14.54 -18.91 12.79
CA THR A 8 13.76 -18.40 11.65
C THR A 8 12.96 -17.14 12.02
N SER A 9 12.70 -16.93 13.31
CA SER A 9 12.12 -15.70 13.86
C SER A 9 13.06 -14.49 13.68
N ASP A 10 14.34 -14.61 14.02
CA ASP A 10 15.31 -13.50 13.94
C ASP A 10 15.54 -13.06 12.48
N ALA A 11 15.54 -14.01 11.55
CA ALA A 11 15.64 -13.73 10.12
C ALA A 11 14.38 -13.01 9.59
N GLY A 12 13.20 -13.39 10.07
CA GLY A 12 11.93 -12.72 9.76
C GLY A 12 11.90 -11.27 10.27
N ASP A 13 12.31 -11.06 11.52
CA ASP A 13 12.32 -9.75 12.17
C ASP A 13 13.34 -8.82 11.49
N THR A 14 14.53 -9.32 11.16
CA THR A 14 15.55 -8.57 10.41
C THR A 14 15.01 -8.11 9.05
N ARG A 15 14.31 -9.01 8.34
CA ARG A 15 13.70 -8.70 7.04
C ARG A 15 12.61 -7.63 7.16
N LEU A 16 11.76 -7.72 8.19
CA LEU A 16 10.72 -6.74 8.45
C LEU A 16 11.31 -5.35 8.78
N HIS A 17 12.34 -5.29 9.63
CA HIS A 17 13.01 -4.03 9.97
C HIS A 17 13.65 -3.37 8.75
N ALA A 18 14.32 -4.15 7.90
CA ALA A 18 14.91 -3.62 6.67
C ALA A 18 13.85 -3.08 5.69
N GLU A 19 12.69 -3.75 5.59
CA GLU A 19 11.58 -3.23 4.77
C GLU A 19 10.92 -2.02 5.40
N ALA A 20 10.79 -1.96 6.73
CA ALA A 20 10.26 -0.80 7.42
C ALA A 20 11.11 0.44 7.16
N GLU A 21 12.43 0.29 7.16
CA GLU A 21 13.34 1.38 6.85
C GLU A 21 13.26 1.83 5.40
N ARG A 22 13.24 0.89 4.44
CA ARG A 22 13.01 1.21 3.03
C ARG A 22 11.68 1.93 2.83
N HIS A 23 10.63 1.49 3.51
CA HIS A 23 9.31 2.12 3.44
C HIS A 23 9.32 3.56 3.96
N ARG A 24 10.01 3.83 5.09
CA ARG A 24 10.21 5.20 5.58
C ARG A 24 10.93 6.08 4.57
N GLN A 25 11.94 5.55 3.89
CA GLN A 25 12.69 6.29 2.87
C GLN A 25 11.80 6.67 1.68
N LEU A 26 10.89 5.78 1.23
CA LEU A 26 9.92 6.10 0.18
C LEU A 26 9.00 7.25 0.58
N LEU A 27 8.54 7.27 1.83
CA LEU A 27 7.63 8.29 2.34
C LEU A 27 8.32 9.57 2.80
N ARG A 28 9.66 9.60 2.89
CA ARG A 28 10.40 10.73 3.48
C ARG A 28 10.00 12.06 2.85
N ARG A 29 10.06 12.14 1.52
CA ARG A 29 9.74 13.38 0.79
C ARG A 29 8.29 13.84 1.00
N PRO A 30 7.24 13.02 0.71
CA PRO A 30 5.87 13.46 0.89
C PRO A 30 5.52 13.75 2.36
N VAL A 31 6.14 13.06 3.32
CA VAL A 31 6.00 13.35 4.75
C VAL A 31 6.61 14.70 5.12
N ASP A 32 7.83 15.00 4.67
CA ASP A 32 8.48 16.29 4.94
C ASP A 32 7.70 17.46 4.33
N GLU A 33 7.19 17.28 3.10
CA GLU A 33 6.32 18.26 2.43
C GLU A 33 5.02 18.48 3.19
N TYR A 34 4.37 17.40 3.64
CA TYR A 34 3.16 17.50 4.45
C TYR A 34 3.40 18.18 5.79
N ARG A 35 4.46 17.82 6.52
CA ARG A 35 4.85 18.48 7.77
C ARG A 35 5.07 19.98 7.58
N ARG A 36 5.71 20.40 6.49
CA ARG A 36 5.85 21.82 6.16
C ARG A 36 4.50 22.51 5.98
N ARG A 37 3.55 21.89 5.27
CA ARG A 37 2.20 22.45 5.08
C ARG A 37 1.43 22.53 6.41
N VAL A 38 1.53 21.50 7.25
CA VAL A 38 0.93 21.48 8.59
C VAL A 38 1.50 22.60 9.46
N ALA A 39 2.83 22.77 9.49
CA ALA A 39 3.49 23.84 10.24
C ALA A 39 3.07 25.24 9.76
N GLN A 40 2.97 25.44 8.43
CA GLN A 40 2.46 26.69 7.85
C GLN A 40 1.02 26.98 8.31
N ARG A 41 0.15 25.96 8.29
CA ARG A 41 -1.23 26.11 8.77
C ARG A 41 -1.29 26.39 10.27
N ALA A 42 -0.47 25.71 11.06
CA ALA A 42 -0.40 25.86 12.51
C ALA A 42 0.05 27.27 12.94
N HIS A 43 0.90 27.94 12.15
CA HIS A 43 1.35 29.32 12.42
C HIS A 43 0.19 30.33 12.50
N HIS A 44 -0.95 30.04 11.89
CA HIS A 44 -2.12 30.93 11.89
C HIS A 44 -3.18 30.57 12.94
N LEU A 45 -2.91 29.59 13.81
CA LEU A 45 -3.82 29.12 14.85
C LEU A 45 -3.36 29.60 16.24
N ASP A 46 -4.28 29.58 17.20
CA ASP A 46 -3.88 29.68 18.60
C ASP A 46 -3.02 28.47 19.01
N PRO A 47 -2.17 28.59 20.04
CA PRO A 47 -1.22 27.54 20.40
C PRO A 47 -1.85 26.18 20.72
N ALA A 48 -3.06 26.17 21.31
CA ALA A 48 -3.73 24.91 21.65
C ALA A 48 -4.24 24.21 20.39
N ALA A 49 -4.88 24.94 19.47
CA ALA A 49 -5.31 24.39 18.19
C ALA A 49 -4.12 23.95 17.30
N ALA A 50 -3.02 24.71 17.31
CA ALA A 50 -1.79 24.36 16.61
C ALA A 50 -1.17 23.03 17.11
N ALA A 51 -1.16 22.82 18.43
CA ALA A 51 -0.69 21.57 19.03
C ALA A 51 -1.56 20.38 18.62
N VAL A 52 -2.88 20.53 18.68
CA VAL A 52 -3.82 19.47 18.27
C VAL A 52 -3.65 19.11 16.79
N LEU A 53 -3.52 20.10 15.91
CA LEU A 53 -3.31 19.88 14.48
C LEU A 53 -2.00 19.11 14.23
N THR A 54 -0.92 19.50 14.89
CA THR A 54 0.39 18.84 14.75
C THR A 54 0.34 17.40 15.25
N ASP A 55 -0.26 17.16 16.42
CA ASP A 55 -0.43 15.82 16.99
C ASP A 55 -1.25 14.91 16.07
N GLN A 56 -2.34 15.44 15.50
CA GLN A 56 -3.17 14.68 14.56
C GLN A 56 -2.39 14.32 13.29
N ALA A 57 -1.61 15.27 12.75
CA ALA A 57 -0.77 15.04 11.57
C ALA A 57 0.26 13.93 11.82
N GLU A 58 0.94 13.95 12.97
CA GLU A 58 1.94 12.93 13.31
C GLU A 58 1.32 11.54 13.52
N ARG A 59 0.11 11.45 14.09
CA ARG A 59 -0.63 10.18 14.19
C ARG A 59 -0.98 9.62 12.81
N LEU A 60 -1.45 10.47 11.90
CA LEU A 60 -1.75 10.07 10.52
C LEU A 60 -0.48 9.58 9.80
N ILE A 61 0.64 10.27 9.96
CA ILE A 61 1.93 9.84 9.41
C ILE A 61 2.32 8.48 9.99
N ALA A 62 2.24 8.29 11.31
CA ALA A 62 2.60 7.03 11.97
C ALA A 62 1.77 5.85 11.43
N ASP A 63 0.49 6.07 11.14
CA ASP A 63 -0.38 5.04 10.55
C ASP A 63 -0.03 4.67 9.11
N LEU A 64 0.73 5.50 8.40
CA LEU A 64 1.24 5.18 7.06
C LEU A 64 2.51 4.33 7.11
N LEU A 65 3.21 4.28 8.25
CA LEU A 65 4.49 3.57 8.37
C LEU A 65 4.34 2.09 8.70
N ILE A 66 5.34 1.30 8.29
CA ILE A 66 5.53 -0.05 8.81
C ILE A 66 6.13 0.07 10.22
N ASP A 67 5.30 -0.20 11.23
CA ASP A 67 5.70 -0.52 12.60
C ASP A 67 6.05 -2.01 12.72
N PRO A 68 7.31 -2.39 13.01
CA PRO A 68 7.71 -3.80 13.12
C PRO A 68 7.02 -4.59 14.24
N THR A 69 6.59 -3.91 15.32
CA THR A 69 5.89 -4.54 16.44
C THR A 69 4.44 -4.80 16.07
N ARG A 70 3.75 -3.77 15.57
CA ARG A 70 2.34 -3.86 15.14
C ARG A 70 2.17 -4.79 13.94
N HIS A 71 3.15 -4.81 13.04
CA HIS A 71 3.11 -5.57 11.80
C HIS A 71 4.06 -6.77 11.80
N ARG A 72 4.30 -7.41 12.96
CA ARG A 72 5.11 -8.63 13.07
C ARG A 72 4.70 -9.75 12.11
N ALA A 73 3.40 -9.82 11.77
CA ALA A 73 2.82 -10.80 10.86
C ALA A 73 2.67 -10.29 9.42
N LEU A 74 3.29 -9.17 9.07
CA LEU A 74 3.21 -8.59 7.73
C LEU A 74 3.78 -9.57 6.70
N ASN A 75 2.96 -9.94 5.71
CA ASN A 75 3.46 -10.68 4.57
C ASN A 75 4.29 -9.74 3.67
N ILE A 76 5.62 -9.77 3.86
CA ILE A 76 6.58 -8.94 3.12
C ILE A 76 6.50 -9.17 1.61
N ASP A 77 6.25 -10.41 1.17
CA ASP A 77 6.20 -10.73 -0.24
C ASP A 77 4.95 -10.14 -0.91
N ALA A 78 3.81 -10.21 -0.23
CA ALA A 78 2.58 -9.56 -0.66
C ALA A 78 2.70 -8.03 -0.66
N TYR A 79 3.33 -7.44 0.38
CA TYR A 79 3.63 -6.01 0.45
C TYR A 79 4.47 -5.56 -0.76
N ARG A 80 5.56 -6.28 -1.05
CA ARG A 80 6.43 -5.99 -2.20
C ARG A 80 5.70 -6.16 -3.52
N ALA A 81 4.90 -7.21 -3.68
CA ALA A 81 4.13 -7.44 -4.89
C ALA A 81 3.23 -6.23 -5.23
N ILE A 82 2.52 -5.69 -4.22
CA ILE A 82 1.67 -4.52 -4.39
C ILE A 82 2.49 -3.24 -4.62
N ARG A 83 3.55 -3.02 -3.82
CA ARG A 83 4.45 -1.86 -3.95
C ARG A 83 5.04 -1.77 -5.35
N ASP A 84 5.54 -2.89 -5.85
CA ASP A 84 6.22 -3.00 -7.14
C ASP A 84 5.23 -3.07 -8.31
N GLY A 85 3.92 -3.07 -8.01
CA GLY A 85 2.87 -2.99 -9.01
C GLY A 85 2.70 -4.26 -9.84
N LEU A 86 3.00 -5.43 -9.27
CA LEU A 86 2.77 -6.71 -9.95
C LEU A 86 1.28 -6.84 -10.33
N PRO A 87 0.98 -7.38 -11.52
CA PRO A 87 -0.40 -7.69 -11.90
C PRO A 87 -1.02 -8.64 -10.88
N VAL A 88 -2.21 -8.27 -10.39
CA VAL A 88 -2.99 -9.08 -9.46
C VAL A 88 -4.31 -9.49 -10.09
N ARG A 89 -4.69 -10.74 -9.85
CA ARG A 89 -6.02 -11.28 -10.18
C ARG A 89 -6.81 -11.43 -8.89
N TYR A 90 -8.09 -11.10 -8.91
CA TYR A 90 -8.98 -11.45 -7.82
C TYR A 90 -9.41 -12.92 -7.96
N ASP A 91 -9.10 -13.73 -6.96
CA ASP A 91 -9.61 -15.10 -6.83
C ASP A 91 -10.89 -15.05 -6.00
N ALA A 92 -12.03 -15.05 -6.69
CA ALA A 92 -13.35 -14.98 -6.07
C ALA A 92 -13.68 -16.19 -5.20
N ARG A 93 -13.06 -17.36 -5.43
CA ARG A 93 -13.34 -18.57 -4.63
C ARG A 93 -12.78 -18.46 -3.22
N HIS A 94 -11.64 -17.80 -3.08
CA HIS A 94 -10.93 -17.64 -1.82
C HIS A 94 -10.96 -16.19 -1.31
N HIS A 95 -11.71 -15.31 -1.97
CA HIS A 95 -11.82 -13.88 -1.66
C HIS A 95 -10.47 -13.18 -1.45
N GLN A 96 -9.50 -13.44 -2.32
CA GLN A 96 -8.13 -12.94 -2.18
C GLN A 96 -7.57 -12.43 -3.51
N PHE A 97 -6.56 -11.57 -3.43
CA PHE A 97 -5.77 -11.20 -4.59
C PHE A 97 -4.60 -12.18 -4.74
N VAL A 98 -4.33 -12.57 -5.98
CA VAL A 98 -3.20 -13.44 -6.32
C VAL A 98 -2.32 -12.72 -7.32
N ALA A 99 -1.08 -12.42 -6.90
CA ALA A 99 -0.02 -12.01 -7.80
C ALA A 99 0.77 -13.25 -8.23
N ARG A 100 1.23 -13.27 -9.48
CA ARG A 100 2.11 -14.33 -9.97
C ARG A 100 3.49 -13.77 -10.26
N THR A 101 4.50 -14.46 -9.76
CA THR A 101 5.90 -14.28 -10.16
C THR A 101 6.33 -15.51 -10.95
N SER A 102 7.47 -15.45 -11.64
CA SER A 102 8.04 -16.62 -12.34
C SER A 102 8.35 -17.81 -11.41
N ARG A 103 8.42 -17.58 -10.09
CA ARG A 103 8.83 -18.58 -9.10
C ARG A 103 7.70 -19.10 -8.22
N ARG A 104 6.61 -18.33 -8.03
CA ARG A 104 5.49 -18.69 -7.14
C ARG A 104 4.29 -17.75 -7.29
N GLU A 105 3.16 -18.22 -6.78
CA GLU A 105 1.99 -17.39 -6.47
C GLU A 105 2.18 -16.68 -5.12
N ILE A 106 1.68 -15.44 -5.03
CA ILE A 106 1.70 -14.63 -3.82
C ILE A 106 0.26 -14.24 -3.51
N HIS A 107 -0.23 -14.68 -2.36
CA HIS A 107 -1.57 -14.40 -1.86
C HIS A 107 -1.56 -13.09 -1.07
N ILE A 108 -2.50 -12.21 -1.37
CA ILE A 108 -2.63 -10.88 -0.78
C ILE A 108 -4.07 -10.75 -0.25
N HIS A 109 -4.20 -10.51 1.05
CA HIS A 109 -5.53 -10.32 1.64
C HIS A 109 -6.09 -8.96 1.25
N PRO A 110 -7.38 -8.86 0.86
CA PRO A 110 -7.99 -7.58 0.47
C PRO A 110 -7.91 -6.50 1.56
N ASN A 111 -7.97 -6.93 2.82
CA ASN A 111 -7.97 -6.08 4.02
C ASN A 111 -6.66 -6.14 4.79
N GLY A 112 -5.65 -6.84 4.25
CA GLY A 112 -4.39 -7.04 4.93
C GLY A 112 -3.56 -5.76 4.99
N PRO A 113 -2.78 -5.54 6.06
CA PRO A 113 -1.84 -4.42 6.15
C PRO A 113 -0.84 -4.41 4.98
N GLU A 114 -0.50 -5.58 4.43
CA GLU A 114 0.38 -5.72 3.26
C GLU A 114 -0.16 -4.96 2.03
N ARG A 115 -1.47 -5.02 1.80
CA ARG A 115 -2.09 -4.39 0.63
C ARG A 115 -2.14 -2.88 0.80
N ARG A 116 -2.61 -2.41 1.97
CA ARG A 116 -2.66 -0.98 2.27
C ARG A 116 -1.28 -0.34 2.23
N LEU A 117 -0.31 -0.91 2.96
CA LEU A 117 1.05 -0.38 3.02
C LEU A 117 1.77 -0.49 1.67
N GLY A 118 1.50 -1.54 0.89
CA GLY A 118 2.01 -1.69 -0.48
C GLY A 118 1.47 -0.59 -1.41
N ILE A 119 0.16 -0.29 -1.34
CA ILE A 119 -0.45 0.79 -2.14
C ILE A 119 0.15 2.14 -1.76
N ILE A 120 0.27 2.43 -0.46
CA ILE A 120 0.91 3.65 0.05
C ILE A 120 2.33 3.79 -0.51
N ALA A 121 3.14 2.73 -0.41
CA ALA A 121 4.50 2.74 -0.91
C ALA A 121 4.55 2.97 -2.43
N ARG A 122 3.64 2.36 -3.20
CA ARG A 122 3.55 2.55 -4.65
C ARG A 122 3.19 3.99 -5.02
N LEU A 123 2.22 4.59 -4.32
CA LEU A 123 1.84 5.98 -4.54
C LEU A 123 2.99 6.94 -4.19
N ALA A 124 3.69 6.70 -3.08
CA ALA A 124 4.86 7.48 -2.70
C ALA A 124 5.97 7.41 -3.78
N THR A 125 6.26 6.22 -4.31
CA THR A 125 7.21 6.04 -5.43
C THR A 125 6.76 6.77 -6.69
N ALA A 126 5.45 6.85 -6.95
CA ALA A 126 4.88 7.61 -8.06
C ALA A 126 4.89 9.14 -7.82
N GLY A 127 5.39 9.62 -6.67
CA GLY A 127 5.46 11.05 -6.35
C GLY A 127 4.14 11.67 -5.94
N VAL A 128 3.17 10.86 -5.51
CA VAL A 128 1.85 11.33 -5.06
C VAL A 128 1.97 12.04 -3.71
N ASP A 129 1.24 13.14 -3.55
CA ASP A 129 1.16 13.91 -2.31
C ASP A 129 0.57 13.13 -1.14
N LEU A 130 1.05 13.40 0.08
CA LEU A 130 0.61 12.67 1.29
C LEU A 130 -0.90 12.80 1.55
N ASP A 131 -1.50 13.96 1.27
CA ASP A 131 -2.96 14.17 1.42
C ASP A 131 -3.77 13.23 0.53
N GLN A 132 -3.31 13.02 -0.71
CA GLN A 132 -3.94 12.09 -1.66
C GLN A 132 -3.68 10.64 -1.23
N ILE A 133 -2.47 10.32 -0.75
CA ILE A 133 -2.14 9.01 -0.19
C ILE A 133 -3.05 8.67 0.99
N LEU A 134 -3.27 9.60 1.92
CA LEU A 134 -4.16 9.43 3.07
C LEU A 134 -5.60 9.15 2.62
N THR A 135 -6.08 9.90 1.63
CA THR A 135 -7.42 9.72 1.05
C THR A 135 -7.57 8.33 0.45
N VAL A 136 -6.64 7.90 -0.40
CA VAL A 136 -6.68 6.56 -1.01
C VAL A 136 -6.56 5.47 0.04
N ALA A 137 -5.69 5.63 1.04
CA ALA A 137 -5.50 4.66 2.11
C ALA A 137 -6.79 4.45 2.92
N ALA A 138 -7.59 5.50 3.16
CA ALA A 138 -8.89 5.41 3.82
C ALA A 138 -9.94 4.68 2.96
N VAL A 139 -9.96 4.93 1.64
CA VAL A 139 -10.86 4.25 0.71
C VAL A 139 -10.53 2.76 0.58
N VAL A 140 -9.24 2.42 0.53
CA VAL A 140 -8.76 1.03 0.43
C VAL A 140 -9.20 0.17 1.61
N ILE A 141 -9.33 0.76 2.81
CA ILE A 141 -9.85 0.09 4.01
C ILE A 141 -11.37 -0.08 3.94
N THR A 142 -12.09 0.91 3.41
CA THR A 142 -13.56 0.97 3.44
C THR A 142 -14.22 0.22 2.28
N HIS A 143 -13.53 0.03 1.15
CA HIS A 143 -14.06 -0.62 -0.05
C HIS A 143 -13.20 -1.82 -0.45
N PRO A 144 -13.37 -2.97 0.20
CA PRO A 144 -12.47 -4.12 0.07
C PRO A 144 -12.61 -4.92 -1.23
N GLY A 145 -13.63 -4.62 -2.05
CA GLY A 145 -13.88 -5.33 -3.30
C GLY A 145 -14.61 -4.46 -4.31
N SER A 146 -13.84 -3.88 -5.23
CA SER A 146 -14.19 -3.73 -6.65
C SER A 146 -12.99 -3.14 -7.41
N PRO A 147 -11.89 -3.89 -7.60
CA PRO A 147 -10.86 -3.50 -8.54
C PRO A 147 -11.28 -3.94 -9.94
N GLY A 148 -11.75 -2.99 -10.75
CA GLY A 148 -11.86 -3.15 -12.19
C GLY A 148 -13.17 -3.79 -12.69
N GLU A 149 -14.27 -3.03 -12.65
CA GLU A 149 -15.08 -2.91 -13.86
C GLU A 149 -14.36 -1.96 -14.83
N ALA A 150 -13.15 -2.35 -15.25
CA ALA A 150 -12.66 -1.90 -16.53
C ALA A 150 -13.46 -2.73 -17.52
N SER A 151 -14.57 -2.13 -18.00
CA SER A 151 -15.40 -2.63 -19.09
C SER A 151 -14.55 -3.42 -20.09
N ASP A 152 -14.92 -4.67 -20.35
CA ASP A 152 -14.47 -5.36 -21.54
C ASP A 152 -14.58 -4.38 -22.72
N PRO A 153 -13.52 -4.16 -23.52
CA PRO A 153 -13.74 -3.52 -24.82
C PRO A 153 -14.77 -4.39 -25.55
N PRO A 154 -15.83 -3.81 -26.15
CA PRO A 154 -16.83 -4.62 -26.82
C PRO A 154 -16.14 -5.38 -27.95
N SER A 155 -15.92 -6.68 -27.74
CA SER A 155 -15.72 -7.64 -28.82
C SER A 155 -16.98 -7.61 -29.67
N ARG A 156 -16.91 -6.91 -30.81
CA ARG A 156 -17.77 -7.19 -31.96
C ARG A 156 -16.90 -7.30 -33.20
N GLU A 157 -16.36 -8.50 -33.37
CA GLU A 157 -16.56 -9.20 -34.63
C GLU A 157 -18.06 -9.24 -34.92
N GLY A 158 -18.41 -8.79 -36.11
CA GLY A 158 -19.77 -8.66 -36.60
C GLY A 158 -19.67 -8.09 -38.01
N GLU A 159 -19.12 -8.91 -38.92
CA GLU A 159 -19.20 -8.66 -40.36
C GLU A 159 -20.65 -8.37 -40.76
N PRO A 160 -20.94 -7.27 -41.48
CA PRO A 160 -22.22 -7.15 -42.14
C PRO A 160 -22.19 -8.00 -43.41
N GLU A 161 -23.10 -8.98 -43.43
CA GLU A 161 -23.53 -9.75 -44.58
C GLU A 161 -23.66 -8.89 -45.84
N ARG A 162 -23.09 -9.41 -46.91
CA ARG A 162 -23.31 -8.95 -48.27
C ARG A 162 -24.80 -9.07 -48.60
N TYR A 163 -25.48 -7.95 -48.82
CA TYR A 163 -26.73 -7.92 -49.56
C TYR A 163 -26.45 -7.58 -51.02
N PHE A 164 -26.85 -8.50 -51.90
CA PHE A 164 -26.96 -8.32 -53.34
C PHE A 164 -27.95 -7.21 -53.68
N ALA A 165 -27.57 -6.36 -54.64
CA ALA A 165 -28.46 -5.68 -55.56
C ALA A 165 -27.78 -5.65 -56.94
#